data_AF-A0AAW9K544-F1
#
_entry.id   AF-A0AAW9K544-F1
#
_cell.length_a   1.000
_cell.length_b   1.000
_cell.length_c   1.000
_cell.angle_alpha   90.00
_cell.angle_beta   90.00
_cell.angle_gamma   90.00
#
_symmetry.space_group_name_H-M   'P 1'
#
loop_
_entity.id
_entity.type
_entity.pdbx_description
1 polymer ?
#
loop_
_entity_poly.entity_id
_entity_poly.type
_entity_poly.pdbx_seq_one_letter_code
_entity_poly.pdbx_strand_id
1 'polypeptide(L)'
;FLTIKRGSKVWIKIPQKGQKKDMIEMVRNNAKITLEQFKDKFLKEKEINRISLQELQCLLDLDEVPFRIEAYDISNIQGVDSVGTMVVFEEGRSKNSDYRRFRIKSVKGANDYDSMREILERRFAHGLEEIKKIQERNLNFSSGKFSSFPDLIMMDGGKGQVNVALEVLKKLNINIPVCGLVKDDKHQT
;
A
#
# COMPACT_ATOMS: atom_id res chain seq x y z
N PHE A 1 -33.60 18.72 9.21
CA PHE A 1 -32.19 18.56 8.77
C PHE A 1 -31.90 19.24 7.42
N LEU A 2 -32.47 18.80 6.29
CA LEU A 2 -32.16 19.37 4.96
C LEU A 2 -32.54 20.86 4.82
N THR A 3 -33.68 21.28 5.37
CA THR A 3 -34.10 22.69 5.44
C THR A 3 -33.14 23.55 6.25
N ILE A 4 -32.55 23.00 7.32
CA ILE A 4 -31.55 23.70 8.16
C ILE A 4 -30.24 23.85 7.39
N LYS A 5 -29.77 22.79 6.72
CA LYS A 5 -28.56 22.84 5.87
C LYS A 5 -28.68 23.81 4.70
N ARG A 6 -29.87 23.96 4.11
CA ARG A 6 -30.13 24.83 2.95
C ARG A 6 -30.59 26.25 3.34
N GLY A 7 -31.00 26.47 4.60
CA GLY A 7 -31.60 27.74 5.06
C GLY A 7 -32.97 28.08 4.46
N SER A 8 -33.64 27.12 3.81
CA SER A 8 -34.94 27.32 3.13
C SER A 8 -35.76 26.03 3.06
N LYS A 9 -37.09 26.15 2.97
CA LYS A 9 -38.02 25.00 2.97
C LYS A 9 -37.70 24.05 1.81
N VAL A 10 -37.51 22.77 2.13
CA VAL A 10 -37.19 21.72 1.13
C VAL A 10 -38.37 20.75 1.07
N TRP A 11 -38.81 20.46 -0.14
CA TRP A 11 -39.85 19.46 -0.39
C TRP A 11 -39.22 18.26 -1.12
N ILE A 12 -39.38 17.07 -0.55
CA ILE A 12 -39.03 15.81 -1.21
C ILE A 12 -40.32 15.21 -1.77
N LYS A 13 -40.36 14.99 -3.08
CA LYS A 13 -41.49 14.35 -3.76
C LYS A 13 -41.10 12.92 -4.15
N ILE A 14 -41.91 11.94 -3.75
CA ILE A 14 -41.72 10.53 -4.09
C ILE A 14 -42.81 10.13 -5.08
N PRO A 15 -42.49 9.97 -6.38
CA PRO A 15 -43.44 9.51 -7.39
C PRO A 15 -44.06 8.16 -7.04
N GLN A 16 -45.38 8.05 -7.16
CA GLN A 16 -46.14 6.82 -6.87
C GLN A 16 -46.67 6.10 -8.11
N LYS A 17 -46.71 6.76 -9.28
CA LYS A 17 -47.17 6.21 -10.56
C LYS A 17 -46.62 6.99 -11.76
N GLY A 18 -46.67 6.36 -12.94
CA GLY A 18 -46.26 6.93 -14.23
C GLY A 18 -44.73 7.02 -14.41
N GLN A 19 -44.29 7.63 -15.51
CA GLN A 19 -42.89 7.62 -15.96
C GLN A 19 -41.85 7.98 -14.89
N LYS A 20 -42.17 8.89 -13.96
CA LYS A 20 -41.23 9.27 -12.88
C LYS A 20 -41.03 8.15 -11.85
N LYS A 21 -42.05 7.32 -11.59
CA LYS A 21 -41.91 6.13 -10.75
C LYS A 21 -41.09 5.07 -11.49
N ASP A 22 -41.41 4.82 -12.76
CA ASP A 22 -40.73 3.83 -13.59
C ASP A 22 -39.23 4.14 -13.70
N MET A 23 -38.87 5.43 -13.85
CA MET A 23 -37.48 5.90 -13.84
C MET A 23 -36.77 5.60 -12.50
N ILE A 24 -37.42 5.84 -11.36
CA ILE A 24 -36.84 5.54 -10.04
C ILE A 24 -36.66 4.04 -9.85
N GLU A 25 -37.62 3.23 -10.29
CA GLU A 25 -37.51 1.76 -10.24
C GLU A 25 -36.37 1.27 -11.13
N MET A 26 -36.21 1.81 -12.33
CA MET A 26 -35.08 1.51 -13.21
C MET A 26 -33.74 1.88 -12.55
N VAL A 27 -33.60 3.08 -11.98
CA VAL A 27 -32.37 3.48 -11.27
C VAL A 27 -32.10 2.56 -10.07
N ARG A 28 -33.13 2.19 -9.31
CA ARG A 28 -33.00 1.25 -8.17
C ARG A 28 -32.53 -0.13 -8.66
N ASN A 29 -33.10 -0.65 -9.73
CA ASN A 29 -32.70 -1.93 -10.31
C ASN A 29 -31.26 -1.87 -10.82
N ASN A 30 -30.88 -0.80 -11.52
CA ASN A 30 -29.50 -0.59 -11.96
C ASN A 30 -28.53 -0.53 -10.76
N ALA A 31 -28.87 0.23 -9.71
CA ALA A 31 -28.05 0.30 -8.51
C ALA A 31 -27.87 -1.06 -7.84
N LYS A 32 -28.93 -1.89 -7.81
CA LYS A 32 -28.87 -3.26 -7.28
C LYS A 32 -27.94 -4.14 -8.13
N ILE A 33 -28.11 -4.13 -9.45
CA ILE A 33 -27.28 -4.92 -10.37
C ILE A 33 -25.81 -4.49 -10.25
N THR A 34 -25.52 -3.19 -10.23
CA THR A 34 -24.15 -2.67 -10.06
C THR A 34 -23.55 -3.10 -8.72
N LEU A 35 -24.33 -3.11 -7.64
CA LEU A 35 -23.87 -3.57 -6.33
C LEU A 35 -23.54 -5.07 -6.33
N GLU A 36 -24.37 -5.88 -6.98
CA GLU A 36 -24.13 -7.32 -7.13
C GLU A 36 -22.86 -7.58 -7.95
N GLN A 37 -22.71 -6.93 -9.11
CA GLN A 37 -21.50 -7.00 -9.93
C GLN A 37 -20.25 -6.56 -9.18
N PHE A 38 -20.34 -5.49 -8.37
CA PHE A 38 -19.24 -5.02 -7.56
C PHE A 38 -18.84 -6.06 -6.51
N LYS A 39 -19.82 -6.69 -5.85
CA LYS A 39 -19.58 -7.77 -4.87
C LYS A 39 -18.90 -8.96 -5.52
N ASP A 40 -19.38 -9.41 -6.68
CA ASP A 40 -18.80 -10.56 -7.39
C ASP A 40 -17.36 -10.27 -7.83
N LYS A 41 -17.12 -9.07 -8.37
CA LYS A 41 -15.76 -8.62 -8.73
C LYS A 41 -14.86 -8.59 -7.50
N PHE A 42 -15.33 -8.05 -6.39
CA PHE A 42 -14.56 -7.95 -5.15
C PHE A 42 -14.18 -9.33 -4.60
N LEU A 43 -15.12 -10.28 -4.59
CA LEU A 43 -14.87 -11.66 -4.15
C LEU A 43 -13.87 -12.37 -5.07
N LYS A 44 -14.02 -12.21 -6.39
CA LYS A 44 -13.10 -12.80 -7.37
C LYS A 44 -11.68 -12.24 -7.23
N GLU A 45 -11.54 -10.92 -7.09
CA GLU A 45 -10.25 -10.27 -6.87
C GLU A 45 -9.61 -10.72 -5.55
N LYS A 46 -10.41 -10.84 -4.48
CA LYS A 46 -9.92 -11.35 -3.19
C LYS A 46 -9.38 -12.79 -3.31
N GLU A 47 -10.08 -13.64 -4.05
CA GLU A 47 -9.66 -15.03 -4.26
C GLU A 47 -8.38 -15.13 -5.11
N ILE A 48 -8.29 -14.34 -6.19
CA ILE A 48 -7.07 -14.24 -7.01
C ILE A 48 -5.90 -13.79 -6.14
N ASN A 49 -6.05 -12.70 -5.37
CA ASN A 49 -4.99 -12.21 -4.50
C ASN A 49 -4.57 -13.24 -3.46
N ARG A 50 -5.53 -13.96 -2.87
CA ARG A 50 -5.26 -15.03 -1.90
C ARG A 50 -4.38 -16.12 -2.52
N ILE A 51 -4.70 -16.58 -3.72
CA ILE A 51 -3.92 -17.60 -4.44
C ILE A 51 -2.52 -17.06 -4.76
N SER A 52 -2.41 -15.85 -5.31
CA SER A 52 -1.12 -15.25 -5.65
C SER A 52 -0.20 -15.04 -4.43
N LEU A 53 -0.76 -14.68 -3.27
CA LEU A 53 0.03 -14.56 -2.03
C LEU A 53 0.47 -15.92 -1.50
N GLN A 54 -0.33 -16.98 -1.67
CA GLN A 54 0.08 -18.35 -1.33
C GLN A 54 1.19 -18.86 -2.26
N GLU A 55 1.11 -18.57 -3.56
CA GLU A 55 2.19 -18.86 -4.50
C GLU A 55 3.48 -18.11 -4.12
N LEU A 56 3.36 -16.83 -3.78
CA LEU A 56 4.48 -16.02 -3.31
C LEU A 56 5.12 -16.59 -2.03
N GLN A 57 4.29 -17.00 -1.07
CA GLN A 57 4.74 -17.68 0.16
C GLN A 57 5.60 -18.91 -0.18
N CYS A 58 5.08 -19.80 -1.04
CA CYS A 58 5.79 -21.01 -1.45
C CYS A 58 7.08 -20.71 -2.22
N LEU A 59 7.06 -19.73 -3.13
CA LEU A 59 8.23 -19.37 -3.94
C LEU A 59 9.39 -18.79 -3.13
N LEU A 60 9.07 -18.06 -2.06
CA LEU A 60 10.04 -17.42 -1.19
C LEU A 60 10.31 -18.20 0.11
N ASP A 61 9.69 -19.38 0.27
CA ASP A 61 9.78 -20.23 1.46
C ASP A 61 9.47 -19.46 2.76
N LEU A 62 8.36 -18.71 2.75
CA LEU A 62 7.91 -17.92 3.90
C LEU A 62 7.10 -18.77 4.87
N ASP A 63 7.32 -18.56 6.17
CA ASP A 63 6.58 -19.26 7.24
C ASP A 63 5.06 -19.02 7.16
N GLU A 64 4.66 -17.80 6.82
CA GLU A 64 3.26 -17.38 6.71
C GLU A 64 3.00 -16.62 5.42
N VAL A 65 1.73 -16.60 4.98
CA VAL A 65 1.29 -15.76 3.86
C VAL A 65 1.48 -14.29 4.23
N PRO A 66 2.27 -13.50 3.47
CA PRO A 66 2.52 -12.12 3.83
C PRO A 66 1.24 -11.29 3.71
N PHE A 67 0.80 -10.69 4.81
CA PHE A 67 -0.38 -9.82 4.83
C PHE A 67 -0.02 -8.44 4.28
N ARG A 68 1.09 -7.86 4.74
CA ARG A 68 1.58 -6.54 4.34
C ARG A 68 2.92 -6.65 3.62
N ILE A 69 2.98 -6.11 2.41
CA ILE A 69 4.19 -6.09 1.58
C ILE A 69 4.57 -4.62 1.33
N GLU A 70 5.84 -4.28 1.58
CA GLU A 70 6.38 -2.97 1.23
C GLU A 70 7.40 -3.13 0.09
N ALA A 71 7.24 -2.38 -1.00
CA ALA A 71 8.18 -2.38 -2.11
C ALA A 71 8.89 -1.04 -2.27
N TYR A 72 10.19 -1.08 -2.55
CA TYR A 72 11.07 0.08 -2.60
C TYR A 72 11.75 0.22 -3.96
N ASP A 73 11.72 1.43 -4.51
CA ASP A 73 12.39 1.82 -5.76
C ASP A 73 13.15 3.14 -5.59
N ILE A 74 14.29 3.29 -6.26
CA ILE A 74 15.11 4.50 -6.31
C ILE A 74 15.09 5.08 -7.71
N SER A 75 14.57 6.30 -7.83
CA SER A 75 14.55 7.07 -9.07
C SER A 75 15.59 8.19 -9.01
N ASN A 76 16.57 8.15 -9.92
CA ASN A 76 17.54 9.22 -10.13
C ASN A 76 17.11 10.11 -11.30
N ILE A 77 16.90 11.39 -11.03
CA ILE A 77 16.66 12.39 -12.07
C ILE A 77 17.98 13.15 -12.27
N GLN A 78 18.52 13.15 -13.49
CA GLN A 78 19.77 13.86 -13.79
C GLN A 78 19.66 15.34 -13.40
N GLY A 79 20.53 15.79 -12.47
CA GLY A 79 20.60 17.17 -12.02
C GLY A 79 19.67 17.57 -10.86
N VAL A 80 18.89 16.63 -10.29
CA VAL A 80 18.00 16.86 -9.14
C VAL A 80 18.28 15.82 -8.04
N ASP A 81 17.94 16.13 -6.78
CA ASP A 81 18.02 15.18 -5.66
C ASP A 81 17.33 13.85 -6.01
N SER A 82 18.00 12.73 -5.76
CA SER A 82 17.43 11.39 -5.88
C SER A 82 16.17 11.25 -5.01
N VAL A 83 15.19 10.51 -5.51
CA VAL A 83 13.93 10.24 -4.79
C VAL A 83 13.71 8.75 -4.73
N GLY A 84 13.51 8.20 -3.54
CA GLY A 84 13.03 6.85 -3.39
C GLY A 84 11.54 6.80 -3.08
N THR A 85 10.90 5.73 -3.53
CA THR A 85 9.48 5.51 -3.33
C THR A 85 9.25 4.22 -2.55
N MET A 86 8.21 4.24 -1.72
CA MET A 86 7.72 3.08 -0.98
C MET A 86 6.25 2.91 -1.34
N VAL A 87 5.93 1.77 -1.92
CA VAL A 87 4.55 1.34 -2.18
C VAL A 87 4.19 0.22 -1.22
N VAL A 88 2.90 0.11 -0.92
CA VAL A 88 2.41 -0.79 0.13
C VAL A 88 1.26 -1.60 -0.42
N PHE A 89 1.29 -2.91 -0.19
CA PHE A 89 0.18 -3.80 -0.45
C PHE A 89 -0.29 -4.45 0.85
N GLU A 90 -1.60 -4.58 1.01
CA GLU A 90 -2.25 -5.34 2.09
C GLU A 90 -3.26 -6.31 1.47
N GLU A 91 -3.18 -7.60 1.82
CA GLU A 91 -4.00 -8.67 1.22
C GLU A 91 -3.97 -8.65 -0.32
N GLY A 92 -2.80 -8.33 -0.89
CA GLY A 92 -2.58 -8.25 -2.34
C GLY A 92 -3.24 -7.04 -3.02
N ARG A 93 -3.83 -6.11 -2.26
CA ARG A 93 -4.40 -4.85 -2.78
C ARG A 93 -3.50 -3.67 -2.43
N SER A 94 -3.39 -2.70 -3.33
CA SER A 94 -2.61 -1.49 -3.07
C SER A 94 -3.20 -0.64 -1.95
N LYS A 95 -2.36 -0.32 -0.96
CA LYS A 95 -2.68 0.55 0.18
C LYS A 95 -2.15 1.96 -0.07
N ASN A 96 -2.74 2.66 -1.03
CA ASN A 96 -2.26 3.97 -1.51
C ASN A 96 -2.11 5.04 -0.40
N SER A 97 -2.91 4.96 0.67
CA SER A 97 -2.80 5.85 1.84
C SER A 97 -1.42 5.80 2.51
N ASP A 98 -0.73 4.67 2.36
CA ASP A 98 0.52 4.36 3.06
C ASP A 98 1.74 4.57 2.17
N TYR A 99 1.53 4.93 0.90
CA TYR A 99 2.62 5.21 -0.03
C TYR A 99 3.44 6.40 0.45
N ARG A 100 4.76 6.33 0.28
CA ARG A 100 5.67 7.41 0.67
C ARG A 100 6.67 7.70 -0.43
N ARG A 101 7.04 8.97 -0.52
CA ARG A 101 8.18 9.44 -1.32
C ARG A 101 9.20 10.04 -0.36
N PHE A 102 10.44 9.60 -0.49
CA PHE A 102 11.54 10.04 0.33
C PHE A 102 12.52 10.83 -0.54
N ARG A 103 12.67 12.11 -0.24
CA ARG A 103 13.78 12.89 -0.78
C ARG A 103 15.07 12.44 -0.07
N ILE A 104 16.06 12.01 -0.85
CA ILE A 104 17.40 11.67 -0.39
C ILE A 104 18.12 12.97 0.00
N LYS A 105 18.81 12.96 1.14
CA LYS A 105 19.45 14.18 1.68
C LYS A 105 20.96 14.04 1.82
N SER A 106 21.44 12.85 2.14
CA SER A 106 22.83 12.62 2.58
C SER A 106 23.75 12.14 1.45
N VAL A 107 23.17 11.65 0.35
CA VAL A 107 23.90 11.07 -0.77
C VAL A 107 24.11 12.10 -1.87
N LYS A 108 25.36 12.29 -2.29
CA LYS A 108 25.72 13.16 -3.42
C LYS A 108 25.94 12.33 -4.67
N GLY A 109 25.23 12.67 -5.75
CA GLY A 109 25.32 11.97 -7.04
C GLY A 109 24.47 10.70 -7.11
N ALA A 110 24.53 10.01 -8.24
CA ALA A 110 23.75 8.80 -8.52
C ALA A 110 24.34 7.58 -7.81
N ASN A 111 24.05 7.42 -6.52
CA ASN A 111 24.41 6.24 -5.75
C ASN A 111 23.16 5.61 -5.11
N ASP A 112 22.64 4.59 -5.78
CA ASP A 112 21.37 3.95 -5.44
C ASP A 112 21.45 3.15 -4.14
N TYR A 113 22.60 2.52 -3.87
CA TYR A 113 22.79 1.72 -2.65
C TYR A 113 22.77 2.58 -1.40
N ASP A 114 23.47 3.72 -1.42
CA ASP A 114 23.47 4.62 -0.27
C ASP A 114 22.12 5.31 -0.10
N SER A 115 21.46 5.65 -1.22
CA SER A 115 20.11 6.24 -1.21
C SER A 115 19.09 5.29 -0.60
N MET A 116 19.15 4.02 -0.99
CA MET A 116 18.33 2.95 -0.45
C MET A 116 18.58 2.72 1.03
N ARG A 117 19.86 2.70 1.45
CA ARG A 117 20.24 2.60 2.87
C ARG A 117 19.62 3.73 3.68
N GLU A 118 19.74 4.97 3.23
CA GLU A 118 19.17 6.14 3.93
C GLU A 118 17.65 5.98 4.15
N ILE A 119 16.92 5.57 3.11
CA ILE A 119 15.46 5.44 3.17
C ILE A 119 15.05 4.34 4.15
N LEU A 120 15.64 3.16 4.04
CA LEU A 120 15.31 2.04 4.89
C LEU A 120 15.63 2.35 6.35
N GLU A 121 16.80 2.94 6.63
CA GLU A 121 17.18 3.35 7.99
C GLU A 121 16.15 4.35 8.55
N ARG A 122 15.76 5.37 7.79
CA ARG A 122 14.77 6.36 8.22
C ARG A 122 13.40 5.73 8.46
N ARG A 123 12.93 4.89 7.53
CA ARG A 123 11.62 4.23 7.61
C ARG A 123 11.48 3.35 8.84
N PHE A 124 12.48 2.51 9.10
CA PHE A 124 12.41 1.56 10.21
C PHE A 124 12.75 2.21 11.55
N ALA A 125 13.68 3.17 11.59
CA ALA A 125 13.94 3.93 12.82
C ALA A 125 12.71 4.73 13.28
N HIS A 126 12.04 5.44 12.36
CA HIS A 126 10.78 6.12 12.69
C HIS A 126 9.68 5.14 13.10
N GLY A 127 9.57 3.99 12.44
CA GLY A 127 8.61 2.96 12.80
C GLY A 127 8.84 2.41 14.22
N LEU A 128 10.08 2.10 14.59
CA LEU A 128 10.44 1.68 15.95
C LEU A 128 10.14 2.77 16.99
N GLU A 129 10.40 4.03 16.67
CA GLU A 129 10.08 5.16 17.54
C GLU A 129 8.57 5.32 17.77
N GLU A 130 7.76 5.16 16.70
CA GLU A 130 6.30 5.18 16.80
C GLU A 130 5.78 4.01 17.66
N ILE A 131 6.30 2.79 17.47
CA ILE A 131 5.94 1.61 18.27
C ILE A 131 6.24 1.85 19.75
N LYS A 132 7.43 2.36 20.08
CA LYS A 132 7.80 2.69 21.48
C LYS A 132 6.84 3.71 22.09
N LYS A 133 6.54 4.80 21.39
CA LYS A 133 5.60 5.82 21.87
C LYS A 133 4.18 5.28 22.08
N ILE A 134 3.73 4.38 21.22
CA ILE A 134 2.43 3.72 21.37
C ILE A 134 2.40 2.87 22.64
N GLN A 135 3.44 2.05 22.85
CA GLN A 135 3.58 1.20 24.04
C GLN A 135 3.67 2.02 25.34
N GLU A 136 4.45 3.11 25.34
CA GLU A 136 4.64 3.97 26.52
C GLU A 136 3.39 4.78 26.89
N ARG A 137 2.54 5.14 25.92
CA ARG A 137 1.41 6.08 26.12
C ARG A 137 0.03 5.43 26.06
N ASN A 138 -0.07 4.10 25.89
CA ASN A 138 -1.34 3.39 25.66
C ASN A 138 -2.21 4.05 24.57
N LEU A 139 -1.59 4.61 23.53
CA LEU A 139 -2.32 5.25 22.44
C LEU A 139 -2.87 4.17 21.50
N ASN A 140 -4.06 4.38 20.93
CA ASN A 140 -4.59 3.49 19.92
C ASN A 140 -3.64 3.42 18.71
N PHE A 141 -3.31 2.20 18.28
CA PHE A 141 -2.45 1.85 17.13
C PHE A 141 -2.80 2.62 15.84
N SER A 142 -4.02 3.16 15.74
CA SER A 142 -4.55 3.96 14.63
C SER A 142 -3.81 5.30 14.38
N SER A 143 -2.78 5.63 15.15
CA SER A 143 -2.09 6.93 15.10
C SER A 143 -0.72 6.89 14.42
N GLY A 144 -0.06 5.72 14.35
CA GLY A 144 1.26 5.54 13.76
C GLY A 144 1.17 5.08 12.31
N LYS A 145 1.65 5.89 11.36
CA LYS A 145 1.67 5.54 9.93
C LYS A 145 2.80 4.57 9.57
N PHE A 146 3.81 4.45 10.43
CA PHE A 146 5.00 3.64 10.23
C PHE A 146 5.17 2.53 11.30
N SER A 147 4.29 2.49 12.30
CA SER A 147 4.29 1.43 13.32
C SER A 147 3.89 0.06 12.78
N SER A 148 3.18 -0.02 11.65
CA SER A 148 2.89 -1.28 10.96
C SER A 148 4.10 -1.68 10.13
N PHE A 149 4.77 -2.77 10.50
CA PHE A 149 5.91 -3.30 9.75
C PHE A 149 5.42 -4.27 8.68
N PRO A 150 6.11 -4.38 7.54
CA PRO A 150 5.77 -5.36 6.53
C PRO A 150 6.16 -6.77 6.96
N ASP A 151 5.45 -7.75 6.43
CA ASP A 151 5.80 -9.18 6.52
C ASP A 151 6.78 -9.58 5.42
N LEU A 152 6.86 -8.81 4.34
CA LEU A 152 7.80 -8.99 3.24
C LEU A 152 8.23 -7.64 2.65
N ILE A 153 9.53 -7.48 2.40
CA ILE A 153 10.09 -6.34 1.68
C ILE A 153 10.48 -6.76 0.27
N MET A 154 10.03 -6.00 -0.73
CA MET A 154 10.42 -6.17 -2.13
C MET A 154 11.34 -5.03 -2.58
N MET A 155 12.47 -5.36 -3.16
CA MET A 155 13.42 -4.38 -3.71
C MET A 155 13.36 -4.38 -5.23
N ASP A 156 13.25 -3.21 -5.88
CA ASP A 156 13.36 -3.08 -7.35
C ASP A 156 14.83 -3.13 -7.80
N GLY A 157 15.42 -4.32 -7.65
CA GLY A 157 16.76 -4.62 -8.12
C GLY A 157 17.34 -5.90 -7.52
N GLY A 158 18.57 -6.18 -7.93
CA GLY A 158 19.22 -7.45 -7.65
C GLY A 158 19.90 -7.56 -6.29
N LYS A 159 20.81 -8.53 -6.18
CA LYS A 159 21.48 -8.93 -4.94
C LYS A 159 22.10 -7.78 -4.14
N GLY A 160 22.66 -6.77 -4.81
CA GLY A 160 23.26 -5.62 -4.12
C GLY A 160 22.24 -4.84 -3.28
N GLN A 161 21.05 -4.58 -3.83
CA GLN A 161 19.99 -3.85 -3.13
C GLN A 161 19.38 -4.69 -2.01
N VAL A 162 19.18 -5.98 -2.23
CA VAL A 162 18.71 -6.93 -1.21
C VAL A 162 19.68 -6.97 -0.03
N ASN A 163 20.99 -7.05 -0.29
CA ASN A 163 22.01 -7.06 0.77
C ASN A 163 22.01 -5.76 1.58
N VAL A 164 21.86 -4.60 0.94
CA VAL A 164 21.73 -3.31 1.65
C VAL A 164 20.53 -3.32 2.60
N ALA A 165 19.39 -3.83 2.16
CA ALA A 165 18.21 -3.95 3.01
C ALA A 165 18.46 -4.88 4.21
N LEU A 166 19.06 -6.05 3.97
CA LEU A 166 19.41 -7.00 5.04
C LEU A 166 20.40 -6.40 6.05
N GLU A 167 21.40 -5.64 5.61
CA GLU A 167 22.34 -4.92 6.48
C GLU A 167 21.62 -3.94 7.41
N VAL A 168 20.68 -3.14 6.86
CA VAL A 168 19.90 -2.17 7.62
C VAL A 168 19.00 -2.87 8.64
N LEU A 169 18.28 -3.90 8.23
CA LEU A 169 17.40 -4.67 9.12
C LEU A 169 18.20 -5.31 10.26
N LYS A 170 19.34 -5.91 9.95
CA LYS A 170 20.25 -6.49 10.95
C LYS A 170 20.76 -5.43 11.93
N LYS A 171 21.15 -4.25 11.46
CA LYS A 171 21.60 -3.13 12.31
C LYS A 171 20.50 -2.66 13.27
N LEU A 172 19.24 -2.71 12.84
CA LEU A 172 18.09 -2.32 13.64
C LEU A 172 17.47 -3.49 14.44
N ASN A 173 18.07 -4.69 14.35
CA ASN A 173 17.58 -5.92 14.97
C ASN A 173 16.12 -6.26 14.57
N ILE A 174 15.80 -6.08 13.29
CA ILE A 174 14.51 -6.40 12.69
C ILE A 174 14.67 -7.65 11.83
N ASN A 175 13.77 -8.61 11.96
CA ASN A 175 13.74 -9.83 11.16
C ASN A 175 12.53 -9.82 10.22
N ILE A 176 12.74 -9.37 8.98
CA ILE A 176 11.73 -9.36 7.91
C ILE A 176 12.40 -9.93 6.65
N PRO A 177 11.75 -10.88 5.95
CA PRO A 177 12.28 -11.41 4.69
C PRO A 177 12.33 -10.32 3.61
N VAL A 178 13.36 -10.39 2.77
CA VAL A 178 13.60 -9.45 1.67
C VAL A 178 13.78 -10.22 0.37
N CYS A 179 13.02 -9.88 -0.66
CA CYS A 179 13.22 -10.39 -2.02
C CYS A 179 13.58 -9.24 -2.98
N GLY A 180 14.37 -9.55 -4.00
CA GLY A 180 14.72 -8.61 -5.06
C GLY A 180 14.09 -9.00 -6.39
N LEU A 181 13.63 -8.02 -7.15
CA LEU A 181 13.17 -8.22 -8.52
C LEU A 181 14.36 -7.95 -9.46
N VAL A 182 14.81 -9.01 -10.14
CA VAL A 182 15.82 -8.89 -11.20
C VAL A 182 15.08 -8.84 -12.53
N LYS A 183 15.29 -7.77 -13.30
CA LYS A 183 14.83 -7.73 -14.69
C LYS A 183 15.71 -8.67 -15.50
N ASP A 184 15.14 -9.74 -16.03
CA ASP A 184 15.78 -10.50 -17.09
C ASP A 184 15.72 -9.67 -18.39
N ASP A 185 16.82 -9.64 -19.16
CA ASP A 185 16.94 -8.93 -20.45
C ASP A 185 15.98 -9.42 -21.55
N LYS A 186 15.06 -10.34 -21.25
CA LYS A 186 14.04 -10.82 -22.17
C LYS A 186 12.73 -10.07 -21.94
N HIS A 187 12.62 -8.92 -22.61
CA HIS A 187 11.34 -8.32 -22.95
C HIS A 187 10.56 -9.28 -23.86
N GLN A 188 9.78 -10.20 -23.29
CA GLN A 188 8.64 -10.77 -24.02
C GLN A 188 7.37 -10.23 -23.37
N THR A 189 6.79 -9.27 -24.08
CA THR A 189 5.41 -8.77 -23.96
C THR A 189 4.39 -9.86 -24.17
#